data_AF-A0A2E5WFP0-F1
#
_entry.id   AF-A0A2E5WFP0-F1
#
_cell.length_a   1.000
_cell.length_b   1.000
_cell.length_c   1.000
_cell.angle_alpha   90.00
_cell.angle_beta   90.00
_cell.angle_gamma   90.00
#
_symmetry.space_group_name_H-M   'P 1'
#
loop_
_entity.id
_entity.type
_entity.pdbx_description
1 polymer ?
#
loop_
_entity_poly.entity_id
_entity_poly.type
_entity_poly.pdbx_seq_one_letter_code
_entity_poly.pdbx_strand_id
1 'polypeptide(L)'
;MERLAALRRIFFTPPGRLPGGGHLEVETQASDPAYANYPEHMRWQKEGVWFVNLHIVGSHNGLRPFAARTPADDTEVEERTAAALAWMRQSFMEASAADAPGIMVNIHANPRFEAHTDTLIHKAFDGFIQALREEVIAFGGPVVLTHGDSHYFRIDKPLTNVSVRRLDYFTRVESFGSPHMHWIRVSVDPTDPLVFRFRQEFIRENAILR
;
A
#
# COMPACT_ATOMS: atom_id res chain seq x y z
N MET A 1 -12.77 13.19 -11.78
CA MET A 1 -11.68 12.93 -12.76
C MET A 1 -10.67 14.07 -12.93
N GLU A 2 -11.05 15.29 -13.28
CA GLU A 2 -10.07 16.38 -13.56
C GLU A 2 -9.10 16.68 -12.43
N ARG A 3 -9.56 16.63 -11.17
CA ARG A 3 -8.72 16.84 -9.98
C ARG A 3 -7.62 15.78 -9.84
N LEU A 4 -7.93 14.51 -10.09
CA LEU A 4 -6.94 13.43 -10.02
C LEU A 4 -5.88 13.60 -11.12
N ALA A 5 -6.30 13.95 -12.33
CA ALA A 5 -5.38 14.27 -13.42
C ALA A 5 -4.47 15.46 -13.06
N ALA A 6 -5.00 16.49 -12.40
CA ALA A 6 -4.19 17.62 -11.92
C ALA A 6 -3.17 17.20 -10.86
N LEU A 7 -3.54 16.35 -9.89
CA LEU A 7 -2.61 15.82 -8.89
C LEU A 7 -1.48 15.02 -9.53
N ARG A 8 -1.79 14.16 -10.51
CA ARG A 8 -0.79 13.40 -11.27
C ARG A 8 0.23 14.31 -11.95
N ARG A 9 -0.23 15.40 -12.58
CA ARG A 9 0.65 16.40 -13.21
C ARG A 9 1.54 17.14 -12.20
N ILE A 10 1.02 17.47 -11.02
CA ILE A 10 1.78 18.24 -10.01
C ILE A 10 2.85 17.37 -9.34
N PHE A 11 2.49 16.14 -8.95
CA PHE A 11 3.34 15.32 -8.08
C PHE A 11 4.21 14.29 -8.81
N PHE A 12 3.86 13.92 -10.04
CA PHE A 12 4.52 12.82 -10.75
C PHE A 12 5.05 13.23 -12.13
N THR A 13 5.39 14.50 -12.31
CA THR A 13 6.04 14.99 -13.54
C THR A 13 7.43 15.54 -13.22
N PRO A 14 8.52 14.97 -13.79
CA PRO A 14 8.53 13.75 -14.61
C PRO A 14 8.23 12.49 -13.78
N PRO A 15 7.69 11.42 -14.40
CA PRO A 15 7.41 10.16 -13.70
C PRO A 15 8.71 9.50 -13.20
N GLY A 16 8.60 8.62 -12.20
CA GLY A 16 9.76 7.90 -11.64
C GLY A 16 10.66 8.76 -10.75
N ARG A 17 10.13 9.87 -10.20
CA ARG A 17 10.83 10.67 -9.19
C ARG A 17 9.94 10.87 -7.96
N LEU A 18 10.52 10.62 -6.79
CA LEU A 18 9.91 11.00 -5.52
C LEU A 18 10.29 12.44 -5.14
N PRO A 19 9.33 13.31 -4.82
CA PRO A 19 9.64 14.62 -4.24
C PRO A 19 10.48 14.47 -2.97
N GLY A 20 11.67 15.08 -2.95
CA GLY A 20 12.60 14.96 -1.81
C GLY A 20 13.34 13.61 -1.70
N GLY A 21 13.16 12.70 -2.66
CA GLY A 21 13.75 11.34 -2.64
C GLY A 21 15.24 11.25 -3.01
N GLY A 22 15.91 12.36 -3.31
CA GLY A 22 17.33 12.37 -3.65
C GLY A 22 17.66 11.50 -4.86
N HIS A 23 18.68 10.63 -4.72
CA HIS A 23 19.17 9.71 -5.75
C HIS A 23 18.51 8.33 -5.73
N LEU A 24 17.39 8.16 -5.02
CA LEU A 24 16.70 6.88 -5.01
C LEU A 24 16.16 6.58 -6.41
N GLU A 25 16.63 5.48 -7.00
CA GLU A 25 16.09 4.99 -8.27
C GLU A 25 14.70 4.41 -8.02
N VAL A 26 13.71 4.98 -8.71
CA VAL A 26 12.30 4.64 -8.55
C VAL A 26 11.76 4.27 -9.92
N GLU A 27 11.25 3.04 -10.01
CA GLU A 27 10.49 2.59 -11.15
C GLU A 27 9.02 2.99 -10.97
N THR A 28 8.38 3.35 -12.08
CA THR A 28 6.96 3.65 -12.13
C THR A 28 6.27 2.73 -13.13
N GLN A 29 5.05 2.30 -12.82
CA GLN A 29 4.25 1.53 -13.75
C GLN A 29 3.94 2.31 -15.04
N ALA A 30 3.92 3.65 -14.96
CA ALA A 30 3.70 4.51 -16.12
C ALA A 30 4.81 4.45 -17.18
N SER A 31 5.94 3.77 -16.91
CA SER A 31 6.93 3.44 -17.94
C SER A 31 6.43 2.39 -18.94
N ASP A 32 5.44 1.58 -18.57
CA ASP A 32 4.72 0.70 -19.49
C ASP A 32 3.60 1.50 -20.17
N PRO A 33 3.58 1.60 -21.52
CA PRO A 33 2.52 2.29 -22.25
C PRO A 33 1.10 1.79 -21.91
N ALA A 34 0.92 0.52 -21.53
CA ALA A 34 -0.37 -0.03 -21.13
C ALA A 34 -0.88 0.57 -19.80
N TYR A 35 0.01 1.11 -18.98
CA TYR A 35 -0.26 1.65 -17.65
C TYR A 35 0.20 3.10 -17.47
N ALA A 36 0.39 3.84 -18.57
CA ALA A 36 0.86 5.23 -18.58
C ALA A 36 0.03 6.20 -17.69
N ASN A 37 -1.21 5.83 -17.40
CA ASN A 37 -2.13 6.60 -16.55
C ASN A 37 -1.89 6.44 -15.04
N TYR A 38 -0.97 5.58 -14.60
CA TYR A 38 -0.75 5.25 -13.18
C TYR A 38 0.66 5.58 -12.68
N PRO A 39 1.10 6.85 -12.76
CA PRO A 39 2.46 7.23 -12.37
C PRO A 39 2.71 7.08 -10.85
N GLU A 40 1.65 7.04 -10.04
CA GLU A 40 1.74 6.81 -8.60
C GLU A 40 2.00 5.35 -8.21
N HIS A 41 1.84 4.40 -9.13
CA HIS A 41 2.30 3.04 -8.92
C HIS A 41 3.80 3.02 -9.11
N MET A 42 4.51 2.87 -8.00
CA MET A 42 5.97 3.00 -7.97
C MET A 42 6.56 1.84 -7.19
N ARG A 43 7.82 1.52 -7.46
CA ARG A 43 8.61 0.63 -6.62
C ARG A 43 10.07 1.02 -6.65
N TRP A 44 10.78 0.67 -5.59
CA TRP A 44 12.21 0.90 -5.47
C TRP A 44 12.80 -0.13 -4.51
N GLN A 45 14.13 -0.17 -4.48
CA GLN A 45 14.86 -1.04 -3.58
C GLN A 45 15.74 -0.23 -2.64
N LYS A 46 15.96 -0.77 -1.45
CA LYS A 46 17.00 -0.30 -0.53
C LYS A 46 17.60 -1.51 0.16
N GLU A 47 18.91 -1.70 -0.01
CA GLU A 47 19.65 -2.84 0.57
C GLU A 47 19.00 -4.20 0.23
N GLY A 48 18.51 -4.35 -1.01
CA GLY A 48 17.81 -5.55 -1.50
C GLY A 48 16.35 -5.68 -1.07
N VAL A 49 15.88 -4.88 -0.11
CA VAL A 49 14.46 -4.86 0.32
C VAL A 49 13.63 -4.04 -0.65
N TRP A 50 12.48 -4.59 -1.04
CA TRP A 50 11.57 -3.97 -2.00
C TRP A 50 10.51 -3.12 -1.32
N PHE A 51 10.20 -1.99 -1.92
CA PHE A 51 9.11 -1.10 -1.53
C PHE A 51 8.21 -0.87 -2.71
N VAL A 52 6.91 -1.02 -2.52
CA VAL A 52 5.90 -0.91 -3.57
C VAL A 52 4.83 0.05 -3.10
N ASN A 53 4.51 1.05 -3.92
CA ASN A 53 3.40 1.95 -3.68
C ASN A 53 2.24 1.61 -4.63
N LEU A 54 1.04 1.43 -4.08
CA LEU A 54 -0.16 1.14 -4.84
C LEU A 54 -1.22 2.21 -4.56
N HIS A 55 -1.92 2.63 -5.61
CA HIS A 55 -3.03 3.56 -5.47
C HIS A 55 -4.28 2.80 -5.07
N ILE A 56 -4.33 2.37 -3.80
CA ILE A 56 -5.51 1.78 -3.16
C ILE A 56 -5.94 2.74 -2.04
N VAL A 57 -7.10 3.37 -2.20
CA VAL A 57 -7.52 4.52 -1.39
C VAL A 57 -8.61 4.19 -0.37
N GLY A 58 -8.69 5.00 0.68
CA GLY A 58 -9.79 4.96 1.65
C GLY A 58 -11.15 5.22 0.99
N SER A 59 -12.20 5.28 1.79
CA SER A 59 -13.59 5.41 1.29
C SER A 59 -13.97 4.31 0.28
N HIS A 60 -13.75 3.05 0.66
CA HIS A 60 -14.08 1.87 -0.16
C HIS A 60 -13.36 1.86 -1.52
N ASN A 61 -12.07 2.20 -1.55
CA ASN A 61 -11.28 2.27 -2.78
C ASN A 61 -11.91 3.19 -3.85
N GLY A 62 -12.61 4.24 -3.41
CA GLY A 62 -13.34 5.16 -4.29
C GLY A 62 -14.78 4.74 -4.62
N LEU A 63 -15.28 3.60 -4.13
CA LEU A 63 -16.66 3.13 -4.36
C LEU A 63 -17.69 3.76 -3.40
N ARG A 64 -17.27 4.52 -2.39
CA ARG A 64 -18.22 5.20 -1.48
C ARG A 64 -19.13 6.13 -2.30
N PRO A 65 -20.46 6.05 -2.16
CA PRO A 65 -21.38 6.93 -2.88
C PRO A 65 -21.15 8.42 -2.59
N PHE A 66 -21.29 9.26 -3.61
CA PHE A 66 -21.32 10.72 -3.49
C PHE A 66 -22.27 11.32 -4.54
N ALA A 67 -22.78 12.53 -4.28
CA ALA A 67 -23.92 13.10 -5.02
C ALA A 67 -23.71 13.27 -6.54
N ALA A 68 -22.47 13.50 -6.98
CA ALA A 68 -22.12 13.72 -8.38
C ALA A 68 -21.41 12.51 -9.04
N ARG A 69 -21.56 11.30 -8.48
CA ARG A 69 -20.92 10.10 -9.01
C ARG A 69 -21.47 9.78 -10.39
N THR A 70 -20.59 9.40 -11.30
CA THR A 70 -20.89 9.00 -12.68
C THR A 70 -20.34 7.60 -12.96
N PRO A 71 -20.80 6.92 -14.02
CA PRO A 71 -20.21 5.64 -14.45
C PRO A 71 -18.70 5.73 -14.71
N ALA A 72 -18.20 6.89 -15.13
CA ALA A 72 -16.76 7.10 -15.33
C ALA A 72 -15.94 6.99 -14.03
N ASP A 73 -16.54 7.31 -12.87
CA ASP A 73 -15.89 7.12 -11.56
C ASP A 73 -15.85 5.64 -11.16
N ASP A 74 -16.81 4.82 -11.61
CA ASP A 74 -16.77 3.37 -11.41
C ASP A 74 -15.70 2.72 -12.31
N THR A 75 -15.64 3.12 -13.59
CA THR A 75 -14.59 2.67 -14.52
C THR A 75 -13.19 3.05 -14.03
N GLU A 76 -12.99 4.26 -13.52
CA GLU A 76 -11.69 4.66 -12.94
C GLU A 76 -11.26 3.72 -11.81
N VAL A 77 -12.18 3.38 -10.90
CA VAL A 77 -11.87 2.49 -9.78
C VAL A 77 -11.51 1.10 -10.27
N GLU A 78 -12.25 0.56 -11.23
CA GLU A 78 -11.99 -0.75 -11.81
C GLU A 78 -10.62 -0.81 -12.49
N GLU A 79 -10.35 0.12 -13.40
CA GLU A 79 -9.09 0.16 -14.16
C GLU A 79 -7.88 0.41 -13.24
N ARG A 80 -8.00 1.33 -12.28
CA ARG A 80 -6.94 1.61 -11.29
C ARG A 80 -6.67 0.41 -10.41
N THR A 81 -7.72 -0.29 -9.97
CA THR A 81 -7.56 -1.49 -9.15
C THR A 81 -6.88 -2.59 -9.95
N ALA A 82 -7.29 -2.82 -11.20
CA ALA A 82 -6.64 -3.79 -12.08
C ALA A 82 -5.15 -3.47 -12.30
N ALA A 83 -4.82 -2.20 -12.56
CA ALA A 83 -3.43 -1.75 -12.69
C ALA A 83 -2.62 -1.93 -11.40
N ALA A 84 -3.21 -1.62 -10.24
CA ALA A 84 -2.56 -1.80 -8.94
C ALA A 84 -2.27 -3.28 -8.65
N LEU A 85 -3.22 -4.18 -8.95
CA LEU A 85 -3.00 -5.62 -8.78
C LEU A 85 -1.93 -6.14 -9.74
N ALA A 86 -1.91 -5.69 -11.00
CA ALA A 86 -0.86 -6.06 -11.94
C ALA A 86 0.53 -5.62 -11.44
N TRP A 87 0.65 -4.38 -10.96
CA TRP A 87 1.90 -3.84 -10.41
C TRP A 87 2.35 -4.60 -9.16
N MET A 88 1.42 -4.93 -8.26
CA MET A 88 1.70 -5.70 -7.06
C MET A 88 2.26 -7.08 -7.42
N ARG A 89 1.56 -7.85 -8.27
CA ARG A 89 1.99 -9.19 -8.70
C ARG A 89 3.36 -9.15 -9.38
N GLN A 90 3.56 -8.19 -10.28
CA GLN A 90 4.85 -8.01 -10.94
C GLN A 90 5.97 -7.72 -9.93
N SER A 91 5.71 -6.88 -8.94
CA SER A 91 6.70 -6.55 -7.91
C SER A 91 7.05 -7.74 -7.02
N PHE A 92 6.07 -8.58 -6.65
CA PHE A 92 6.33 -9.82 -5.89
C PHE A 92 7.09 -10.86 -6.70
N MET A 93 6.78 -11.00 -8.00
CA MET A 93 7.51 -11.87 -8.91
C MET A 93 8.98 -11.44 -9.03
N GLU A 94 9.24 -10.14 -9.22
CA GLU A 94 10.61 -9.64 -9.34
C GLU A 94 11.38 -9.68 -8.01
N ALA A 95 10.71 -9.38 -6.89
CA ALA A 95 11.29 -9.52 -5.57
C ALA A 95 11.68 -10.99 -5.29
N SER A 96 10.81 -11.95 -5.64
CA SER A 96 11.11 -13.38 -5.55
C SER A 96 12.29 -13.77 -6.42
N ALA A 97 12.33 -13.30 -7.68
CA ALA A 97 13.41 -13.60 -8.62
C ALA A 97 14.77 -12.99 -8.19
N ALA A 98 14.74 -11.92 -7.40
CA ALA A 98 15.91 -11.27 -6.84
C ALA A 98 16.32 -11.83 -5.46
N ASP A 99 15.68 -12.90 -4.97
CA ASP A 99 15.85 -13.44 -3.62
C ASP A 99 15.74 -12.35 -2.55
N ALA A 100 14.77 -11.44 -2.70
CA ALA A 100 14.62 -10.30 -1.82
C ALA A 100 14.39 -10.73 -0.36
N PRO A 101 15.10 -10.13 0.61
CA PRO A 101 14.92 -10.45 2.03
C PRO A 101 13.52 -10.07 2.54
N GLY A 102 12.87 -9.08 1.94
CA GLY A 102 11.50 -8.70 2.28
C GLY A 102 10.90 -7.67 1.35
N ILE A 103 9.59 -7.48 1.44
CA ILE A 103 8.82 -6.53 0.63
C ILE A 103 7.83 -5.74 1.49
N MET A 104 7.80 -4.42 1.29
CA MET A 104 6.85 -3.50 1.92
C MET A 104 5.91 -2.92 0.87
N VAL A 105 4.62 -3.21 1.01
CA VAL A 105 3.55 -2.66 0.19
C VAL A 105 2.91 -1.48 0.93
N ASN A 106 2.73 -0.35 0.25
CA ASN A 106 2.16 0.87 0.81
C ASN A 106 0.87 1.20 0.09
N ILE A 107 -0.20 1.43 0.86
CA ILE A 107 -1.51 1.88 0.39
C ILE A 107 -2.03 3.00 1.30
N HIS A 108 -3.11 3.66 0.92
CA HIS A 108 -3.78 4.59 1.83
C HIS A 108 -4.87 3.89 2.67
N ALA A 109 -5.68 3.05 2.04
CA ALA A 109 -6.90 2.47 2.63
C ALA A 109 -6.63 1.55 3.82
N ASN A 110 -7.61 1.42 4.73
CA ASN A 110 -7.72 0.26 5.60
C ASN A 110 -8.58 -0.81 4.88
N PRO A 111 -8.00 -1.93 4.41
CA PRO A 111 -8.75 -2.97 3.69
C PRO A 111 -9.77 -3.73 4.55
N ARG A 112 -9.71 -3.54 5.88
CA ARG A 112 -10.60 -4.16 6.87
C ARG A 112 -10.61 -5.69 6.73
N PHE A 113 -9.46 -6.31 6.97
CA PHE A 113 -9.30 -7.77 7.07
C PHE A 113 -10.31 -8.45 8.02
N GLU A 114 -10.90 -7.67 8.92
CA GLU A 114 -11.82 -8.06 9.96
C GLU A 114 -13.29 -7.80 9.60
N ALA A 115 -13.59 -7.20 8.45
CA ALA A 115 -14.96 -7.00 7.99
C ALA A 115 -15.49 -8.31 7.40
N HIS A 116 -16.50 -8.91 8.04
CA HIS A 116 -17.10 -10.18 7.62
C HIS A 116 -18.53 -10.02 7.07
N THR A 117 -19.10 -8.81 7.17
CA THR A 117 -20.53 -8.55 6.91
C THR A 117 -20.79 -7.29 6.08
N ASP A 118 -19.77 -6.53 5.70
CA ASP A 118 -19.93 -5.27 4.95
C ASP A 118 -19.71 -5.50 3.45
N THR A 119 -20.81 -5.59 2.70
CA THR A 119 -20.78 -5.92 1.27
C THR A 119 -20.08 -4.86 0.41
N LEU A 120 -20.06 -3.58 0.84
CA LEU A 120 -19.36 -2.53 0.11
C LEU A 120 -17.85 -2.61 0.32
N ILE A 121 -17.42 -2.90 1.55
CA ILE A 121 -16.02 -3.17 1.87
C ILE A 121 -15.53 -4.41 1.11
N HIS A 122 -16.31 -5.49 1.10
CA HIS A 122 -16.01 -6.70 0.36
C HIS A 122 -15.82 -6.43 -1.13
N LYS A 123 -16.77 -5.73 -1.76
CA LYS A 123 -16.67 -5.33 -3.16
C LYS A 123 -15.41 -4.48 -3.44
N ALA A 124 -15.01 -3.63 -2.49
CA ALA A 124 -13.88 -2.72 -2.67
C ALA A 124 -12.51 -3.39 -2.51
N PHE A 125 -12.37 -4.37 -1.61
CA PHE A 125 -11.07 -4.83 -1.15
C PHE A 125 -10.84 -6.34 -1.23
N ASP A 126 -11.87 -7.18 -1.42
CA ASP A 126 -11.68 -8.65 -1.41
C ASP A 126 -10.70 -9.10 -2.49
N GLY A 127 -10.79 -8.53 -3.70
CA GLY A 127 -9.86 -8.83 -4.79
C GLY A 127 -8.40 -8.46 -4.45
N PHE A 128 -8.21 -7.34 -3.75
CA PHE A 128 -6.89 -6.92 -3.26
C PHE A 128 -6.38 -7.83 -2.15
N ILE A 129 -7.21 -8.14 -1.15
CA ILE A 129 -6.85 -9.02 -0.03
C ILE A 129 -6.53 -10.43 -0.53
N GLN A 130 -7.31 -10.94 -1.49
CA GLN A 130 -7.07 -12.23 -2.12
C GLN A 130 -5.73 -12.25 -2.85
N ALA A 131 -5.49 -11.29 -3.74
CA ALA A 131 -4.23 -11.21 -4.48
C ALA A 131 -3.04 -11.04 -3.53
N LEU A 132 -3.14 -10.16 -2.53
CA LEU A 132 -2.09 -9.98 -1.52
C LEU A 132 -1.82 -11.28 -0.76
N ARG A 133 -2.86 -12.05 -0.40
CA ARG A 133 -2.70 -13.35 0.27
C ARG A 133 -1.94 -14.34 -0.60
N GLU A 134 -2.30 -14.44 -1.88
CA GLU A 134 -1.64 -15.31 -2.85
C GLU A 134 -0.14 -14.96 -2.96
N GLU A 135 0.17 -13.67 -3.15
CA GLU A 135 1.55 -13.19 -3.28
C GLU A 135 2.37 -13.37 -1.99
N VAL A 136 1.76 -13.09 -0.83
CA VAL A 136 2.41 -13.30 0.48
C VAL A 136 2.77 -14.77 0.66
N ILE A 137 1.86 -15.70 0.35
CA ILE A 137 2.10 -17.14 0.45
C ILE A 137 3.19 -17.58 -0.53
N ALA A 138 3.15 -17.09 -1.77
CA ALA A 138 4.12 -17.44 -2.80
C ALA A 138 5.52 -16.92 -2.49
N PHE A 139 5.63 -15.69 -1.97
CA PHE A 139 6.90 -15.09 -1.56
C PHE A 139 7.52 -15.81 -0.36
N GLY A 140 6.71 -16.25 0.60
CA GLY A 140 7.15 -17.08 1.73
C GLY A 140 8.09 -16.39 2.74
N GLY A 141 8.38 -15.10 2.55
CA GLY A 141 9.25 -14.29 3.41
C GLY A 141 8.55 -13.09 4.06
N PRO A 142 9.30 -12.23 4.77
CA PRO A 142 8.79 -11.01 5.41
C PRO A 142 8.05 -10.07 4.45
N VAL A 143 6.75 -9.87 4.70
CA VAL A 143 5.90 -8.91 3.98
C VAL A 143 5.29 -7.92 4.95
N VAL A 144 5.35 -6.63 4.62
CA VAL A 144 4.70 -5.57 5.36
C VAL A 144 3.66 -4.88 4.50
N LEU A 145 2.46 -4.66 5.02
CA LEU A 145 1.48 -3.73 4.47
C LEU A 145 1.42 -2.47 5.34
N THR A 146 1.85 -1.33 4.82
CA THR A 146 1.64 -0.04 5.49
C THR A 146 0.40 0.67 4.96
N HIS A 147 -0.36 1.29 5.85
CA HIS A 147 -1.51 2.11 5.47
C HIS A 147 -1.93 3.11 6.54
N GLY A 148 -3.02 3.83 6.28
CA GLY A 148 -3.70 4.73 7.22
C GLY A 148 -5.21 4.47 7.21
N ASP A 149 -5.99 5.56 7.06
CA ASP A 149 -7.46 5.61 6.91
C ASP A 149 -8.27 5.53 8.22
N SER A 150 -7.88 4.74 9.22
CA SER A 150 -8.66 4.65 10.48
C SER A 150 -8.26 5.65 11.56
N HIS A 151 -7.17 6.40 11.34
CA HIS A 151 -6.67 7.45 12.22
C HIS A 151 -6.18 6.97 13.60
N TYR A 152 -5.75 5.72 13.72
CA TYR A 152 -5.08 5.23 14.93
C TYR A 152 -3.93 4.29 14.58
N PHE A 153 -2.96 4.23 15.49
CA PHE A 153 -1.78 3.38 15.34
C PHE A 153 -2.11 1.93 15.68
N ARG A 154 -1.71 0.99 14.81
CA ARG A 154 -1.65 -0.45 15.13
C ARG A 154 -0.56 -1.15 14.34
N ILE A 155 0.02 -2.18 14.96
CA ILE A 155 0.89 -3.15 14.31
C ILE A 155 0.41 -4.54 14.72
N ASP A 156 -0.03 -5.32 13.75
CA ASP A 156 -0.56 -6.67 13.97
C ASP A 156 -0.39 -7.56 12.72
N LYS A 157 -0.92 -8.78 12.77
CA LYS A 157 -0.76 -9.80 11.72
C LYS A 157 -2.13 -10.38 11.34
N PRO A 158 -2.98 -9.62 10.64
CA PRO A 158 -4.39 -9.97 10.43
C PRO A 158 -4.61 -10.96 9.29
N LEU A 159 -3.62 -11.16 8.42
CA LEU A 159 -3.77 -11.98 7.22
C LEU A 159 -3.67 -13.48 7.56
N THR A 160 -4.66 -14.25 7.11
CA THR A 160 -4.69 -15.70 7.24
C THR A 160 -4.62 -16.38 5.88
N ASN A 161 -4.18 -17.63 5.86
CA ASN A 161 -4.36 -18.52 4.72
C ASN A 161 -5.82 -19.00 4.61
N VAL A 162 -6.10 -19.83 3.60
CA VAL A 162 -7.43 -20.40 3.34
C VAL A 162 -7.93 -21.33 4.45
N SER A 163 -7.02 -21.88 5.27
CA SER A 163 -7.35 -22.70 6.44
C SER A 163 -7.43 -21.90 7.74
N VAL A 164 -7.53 -20.56 7.65
CA VAL A 164 -7.63 -19.64 8.79
C VAL A 164 -6.38 -19.64 9.69
N ARG A 165 -5.26 -20.19 9.21
CA ARG A 165 -3.97 -20.07 9.90
C ARG A 165 -3.35 -18.72 9.57
N ARG A 166 -2.97 -17.97 10.60
CA ARG A 166 -2.27 -16.70 10.47
C ARG A 166 -0.95 -16.85 9.70
N LEU A 167 -0.67 -15.90 8.81
CA LEU A 167 0.60 -15.80 8.10
C LEU A 167 1.58 -14.99 8.96
N ASP A 168 2.39 -15.67 9.76
CA ASP A 168 3.27 -15.02 10.75
C ASP A 168 4.38 -14.15 10.11
N TYR A 169 4.63 -14.27 8.82
CA TYR A 169 5.56 -13.43 8.06
C TYR A 169 4.88 -12.21 7.40
N PHE A 170 3.57 -12.03 7.56
CA PHE A 170 2.85 -10.82 7.17
C PHE A 170 2.64 -9.90 8.38
N THR A 171 2.98 -8.62 8.23
CA THR A 171 2.75 -7.58 9.24
C THR A 171 1.97 -6.42 8.64
N ARG A 172 0.85 -6.03 9.26
CA ARG A 172 0.16 -4.78 8.97
C ARG A 172 0.70 -3.69 9.88
N VAL A 173 0.94 -2.52 9.32
CA VAL A 173 1.37 -1.32 10.02
C VAL A 173 0.45 -0.17 9.65
N GLU A 174 -0.44 0.22 10.56
CA GLU A 174 -1.26 1.41 10.39
C GLU A 174 -0.61 2.58 11.11
N SER A 175 -0.37 3.66 10.36
CA SER A 175 0.18 4.89 10.92
C SER A 175 -0.89 5.70 11.65
N PHE A 176 -0.41 6.67 12.43
CA PHE A 176 -1.24 7.67 13.07
C PHE A 176 -2.00 8.52 12.05
N GLY A 177 -3.08 9.16 12.49
CA GLY A 177 -3.86 10.09 11.68
C GLY A 177 -4.50 11.18 12.54
N SER A 178 -5.18 12.10 11.87
CA SER A 178 -5.84 13.23 12.54
C SER A 178 -6.84 12.75 13.61
N PRO A 179 -6.85 13.33 14.83
CA PRO A 179 -6.11 14.53 15.24
C PRO A 179 -4.72 14.25 15.85
N HIS A 180 -4.35 12.99 16.08
CA HIS A 180 -3.12 12.61 16.78
C HIS A 180 -2.00 12.31 15.79
N MET A 181 -1.44 13.36 15.19
CA MET A 181 -0.41 13.21 14.16
C MET A 181 0.95 12.87 14.77
N HIS A 182 1.35 11.60 14.64
CA HIS A 182 2.71 11.12 14.92
C HIS A 182 3.21 10.33 13.71
N TRP A 183 4.38 9.71 13.80
CA TRP A 183 4.91 8.92 12.69
C TRP A 183 5.60 7.65 13.19
N ILE A 184 5.84 6.74 12.25
CA ILE A 184 6.52 5.47 12.51
C ILE A 184 7.86 5.52 11.81
N ARG A 185 8.95 5.33 12.55
CA ARG A 185 10.25 5.04 11.97
C ARG A 185 10.30 3.57 11.59
N VAL A 186 10.58 3.30 10.33
CA VAL A 186 10.89 1.96 9.81
C VAL A 186 12.40 1.84 9.67
N SER A 187 12.98 0.86 10.36
CA SER A 187 14.35 0.42 10.14
C SER A 187 14.34 -0.88 9.33
N VAL A 188 15.31 -1.01 8.44
CA VAL A 188 15.48 -2.17 7.56
C VAL A 188 16.83 -2.78 7.86
N ASP A 189 16.85 -4.09 8.08
CA ASP A 189 18.05 -4.89 8.32
C ASP A 189 17.88 -6.23 7.60
N PRO A 190 18.45 -6.39 6.39
CA PRO A 190 18.36 -7.63 5.61
C PRO A 190 18.89 -8.87 6.32
N THR A 191 19.69 -8.72 7.38
CA THR A 191 20.27 -9.82 8.14
C THR A 191 19.41 -10.27 9.33
N ASP A 192 18.40 -9.48 9.70
CA ASP A 192 17.39 -9.84 10.69
C ASP A 192 16.31 -10.71 10.03
N PRO A 193 15.94 -11.88 10.58
CA PRO A 193 14.84 -12.70 10.06
C PRO A 193 13.49 -11.98 9.93
N LEU A 194 13.28 -10.88 10.67
CA LEU A 194 12.08 -10.05 10.56
C LEU A 194 12.19 -8.94 9.51
N VAL A 195 13.40 -8.58 9.09
CA VAL A 195 13.79 -7.51 8.13
C VAL A 195 13.38 -6.10 8.52
N PHE A 196 12.17 -5.92 9.04
CA PHE A 196 11.59 -4.63 9.36
C PHE A 196 11.42 -4.46 10.88
N ARG A 197 11.85 -3.32 11.39
CA ARG A 197 11.60 -2.89 12.78
C ARG A 197 10.86 -1.56 12.79
N PHE A 198 9.90 -1.44 13.71
CA PHE A 198 9.01 -0.28 13.79
C PHE A 198 9.14 0.41 15.13
N ARG A 199 9.29 1.73 15.11
CA ARG A 199 9.31 2.57 16.31
C ARG A 199 8.33 3.72 16.16
N GLN A 200 7.46 3.90 17.14
CA GLN A 200 6.61 5.09 17.24
C GLN A 200 7.49 6.31 17.56
N GLU A 201 7.28 7.39 16.83
CA GLU A 201 7.97 8.66 17.00
C GLU A 201 6.93 9.75 17.28
N PHE A 202 6.97 10.25 18.51
CA PHE A 202 5.98 11.19 19.01
C PHE A 202 6.42 12.63 18.73
N ILE A 203 5.50 13.41 18.16
CA ILE A 203 5.63 14.86 18.02
C ILE A 203 5.05 15.47 19.29
N ARG A 204 5.88 16.19 20.05
CA ARG A 204 5.52 16.68 21.38
C ARG A 204 4.34 17.65 21.32
N GLU A 205 4.27 18.46 20.27
CA GLU A 205 3.22 19.45 20.02
C GLU A 205 1.86 18.81 19.75
N ASN A 206 1.84 17.54 19.32
CA ASN A 206 0.63 16.77 19.04
C ASN A 206 0.22 15.85 20.21
N ALA A 207 0.98 15.86 21.31
CA ALA A 207 0.65 15.08 22.50
C ALA A 207 -0.60 15.65 23.20
N ILE A 208 -1.43 14.77 23.76
CA ILE A 208 -2.57 15.18 24.57
C ILE A 208 -2.02 15.89 25.82
N LEU A 209 -2.10 17.22 25.84
CA LEU A 209 -1.84 18.01 27.05
C LEU A 209 -2.98 17.71 28.03
N ARG A 210 -2.62 17.21 29.22
CA ARG A 210 -3.55 17.05 30.34
C ARG A 210 -3.61 18.34 31.15
#